data_AF-A0A1H6SAL9-F1
#
_entry.id   AF-A0A1H6SAL9-F1
#
_cell.length_a   1.000
_cell.length_b   1.000
_cell.length_c   1.000
_cell.angle_alpha   90.00
_cell.angle_beta   90.00
_cell.angle_gamma   90.00
#
_symmetry.space_group_name_H-M   'P 1'
#
loop_
_entity.id
_entity.type
_entity.pdbx_description
1 polymer ?
#
loop_
_entity_poly.entity_id
_entity_poly.type
_entity_poly.pdbx_seq_one_letter_code
_entity_poly.pdbx_strand_id
1 'polypeptide(L)' 'YFLGDNENAIKIQIYCVLIVNLLISVIKKKLTRSWAFSNLVSFCKIHLFNYIKLLHFLENPEQDWIIEVQKIKQLSLF' A
#
# COMPACT_ATOMS: atom_id res chain seq x y z
N TYR A 1 13.02 -8.46 14.54
CA TYR A 1 14.40 -8.83 14.22
C TYR A 1 14.93 -7.87 13.18
N PHE A 2 16.14 -7.36 13.38
CA PHE A 2 16.84 -6.56 12.37
C PHE A 2 17.41 -7.50 11.30
N LEU A 3 17.47 -7.03 10.04
CA LEU A 3 18.02 -7.77 8.90
C LEU A 3 19.55 -7.89 8.97
N GLY A 4 20.20 -6.94 9.64
CA GLY A 4 21.59 -6.98 10.05
C GLY A 4 21.74 -6.22 11.37
N ASP A 5 22.67 -6.68 12.21
CA ASP A 5 22.87 -6.23 13.59
C ASP A 5 24.12 -5.36 13.79
N ASN A 6 24.88 -5.09 12.73
CA ASN A 6 25.93 -4.08 12.79
C ASN A 6 25.35 -2.66 12.90
N GLU A 7 26.13 -1.73 13.46
CA GLU A 7 25.67 -0.36 13.77
C GLU A 7 25.10 0.37 12.53
N ASN A 8 25.76 0.23 11.37
CA ASN A 8 25.33 0.86 10.13
C ASN A 8 24.01 0.25 9.61
N ALA A 9 23.87 -1.07 9.68
CA ALA A 9 22.67 -1.78 9.29
C ALA A 9 21.48 -1.39 10.16
N ILE A 10 21.68 -1.22 11.47
CA ILE A 10 20.64 -0.75 12.39
C ILE A 10 20.24 0.69 12.04
N LYS A 11 21.21 1.60 11.84
CA LYS A 11 20.93 3.00 11.44
C LYS A 11 20.11 3.06 10.15
N ILE A 12 20.52 2.33 9.12
CA ILE A 12 19.81 2.28 7.83
C ILE A 12 18.38 1.79 8.02
N GLN A 13 18.18 0.70 8.78
CA GLN A 13 16.84 0.16 9.05
C GLN A 13 15.95 1.16 9.79
N ILE A 14 16.49 1.90 10.77
CA ILE A 14 15.74 2.96 11.47
C ILE A 14 15.30 4.04 10.47
N TYR A 15 16.21 4.54 9.62
CA TYR A 15 15.85 5.54 8.62
C TYR A 15 14.81 5.02 7.62
N CYS A 16 14.91 3.77 7.17
CA CYS A 16 13.90 3.16 6.31
C CYS A 16 12.52 3.10 7.00
N VAL A 17 12.45 2.72 8.27
CA VAL A 17 11.19 2.70 9.04
C VAL A 17 10.61 4.10 9.18
N LEU A 18 11.43 5.12 9.43
CA LEU A 18 10.98 6.51 9.52
C LEU A 18 10.42 7.03 8.18
N ILE A 19 11.08 6.69 7.06
CA ILE A 19 10.61 7.04 5.71
C ILE A 19 9.25 6.36 5.44
N VAL A 20 9.13 5.06 5.73
CA VAL A 20 7.85 4.34 5.58
C VAL A 20 6.77 4.97 6.45
N ASN A 21 7.05 5.28 7.72
CA ASN A 21 6.10 5.91 8.62
C ASN A 21 5.61 7.27 8.08
N LEU A 22 6.51 8.08 7.52
CA LEU A 22 6.17 9.35 6.88
C LEU A 22 5.26 9.13 5.66
N LEU A 23 5.63 8.21 4.76
CA LEU A 23 4.85 7.92 3.56
C LEU A 23 3.44 7.44 3.89
N ILE A 24 3.30 6.49 4.83
CA ILE A 24 1.99 5.99 5.26
C ILE A 24 1.17 7.10 5.94
N SER A 25 1.81 7.98 6.72
CA SER A 25 1.13 9.14 7.32
C SER A 25 0.60 10.12 6.28
N VAL A 26 1.37 10.38 5.21
CA VAL A 26 0.92 11.21 4.08
C VAL A 26 -0.24 10.55 3.35
N ILE A 27 -0.17 9.25 3.08
CA ILE A 27 -1.27 8.49 2.47
C ILE A 27 -2.51 8.60 3.34
N LYS A 28 -2.41 8.31 4.64
CA LYS A 28 -3.52 8.41 5.60
C LYS A 28 -4.18 9.79 5.59
N LYS A 29 -3.38 10.87 5.52
CA LYS A 29 -3.88 12.25 5.49
C LYS A 29 -4.59 12.61 4.18
N LYS A 30 -4.25 11.95 3.08
CA LYS A 30 -4.90 12.15 1.77
C LYS A 30 -6.22 11.38 1.64
N LEU A 31 -6.42 10.33 2.45
CA LEU A 31 -7.65 9.55 2.44
C LEU A 31 -8.74 10.25 3.24
N THR A 32 -9.97 10.14 2.74
CA THR A 32 -11.18 10.61 3.39
C THR A 32 -11.72 9.57 4.37
N ARG A 33 -11.61 8.28 4.01
CA ARG A 33 -11.99 7.17 4.89
C ARG A 33 -11.04 7.04 6.08
N SER A 34 -11.61 6.82 7.27
CA SER A 34 -10.82 6.52 8.46
C SER A 34 -10.24 5.11 8.38
N TRP A 35 -8.92 5.02 8.52
CA TRP A 35 -8.19 3.77 8.54
C TRP A 35 -7.35 3.62 9.81
N ALA A 36 -7.36 2.40 10.36
CA ALA A 36 -6.35 1.98 11.32
C ALA A 36 -4.97 1.96 10.64
N PHE A 37 -3.94 2.44 11.33
CA PHE A 37 -2.60 2.56 10.76
C PHE A 37 -2.02 1.19 10.36
N SER A 38 -2.21 0.17 11.19
CA SER A 38 -1.80 -1.21 10.91
C SER A 38 -2.40 -1.75 9.61
N ASN A 39 -3.67 -1.44 9.34
CA ASN A 39 -4.34 -1.87 8.12
C ASN A 39 -3.71 -1.21 6.88
N LEU A 40 -3.46 0.10 6.93
CA LEU A 40 -2.78 0.81 5.82
C LEU A 40 -1.42 0.20 5.52
N VAL A 41 -0.62 -0.06 6.55
CA VAL A 41 0.71 -0.69 6.40
C VAL A 41 0.57 -2.08 5.76
N SER A 42 -0.35 -2.91 6.24
CA SER A 42 -0.59 -4.26 5.67
C SER A 42 -1.02 -4.19 4.19
N PHE A 43 -1.97 -3.33 3.84
CA PHE A 43 -2.43 -3.22 2.45
C PHE A 43 -1.32 -2.70 1.53
N CYS A 44 -0.60 -1.65 1.94
CA CYS A 44 0.53 -1.14 1.16
C CYS A 44 1.61 -2.21 0.98
N LYS A 45 1.86 -3.04 2.00
CA LYS A 45 2.81 -4.17 1.91
C LYS A 45 2.36 -5.23 0.90
N ILE A 46 1.10 -5.66 0.96
CA ILE A 46 0.56 -6.71 0.07
C ILE A 46 0.56 -6.24 -1.38
N HIS A 47 0.23 -4.96 -1.62
CA HIS A 47 0.14 -4.40 -2.96
C HIS A 47 1.39 -3.67 -3.44
N LEU A 48 2.53 -3.80 -2.75
CA LEU A 48 3.76 -3.08 -3.08
C LEU A 48 4.26 -3.36 -4.50
N PHE A 49 4.06 -4.59 -4.98
CA PHE A 49 4.48 -5.04 -6.31
C PHE A 49 3.35 -5.10 -7.33
N ASN A 50 2.13 -4.70 -6.93
CA ASN A 50 0.97 -4.74 -7.82
C ASN A 50 0.79 -3.39 -8.51
N TYR A 51 0.42 -3.42 -9.80
CA TYR A 51 0.08 -2.21 -10.53
C TYR A 51 -1.33 -1.75 -10.16
N ILE A 52 -1.46 -1.05 -9.04
CA ILE A 52 -2.75 -0.53 -8.55
C ILE A 52 -2.71 0.98 -8.34
N LYS A 53 -3.87 1.63 -8.52
CA LYS A 53 -4.06 3.02 -8.08
C LYS A 53 -4.34 3.04 -6.58
N LEU A 54 -3.28 2.96 -5.77
CA LEU A 54 -3.33 2.77 -4.32
C LEU A 54 -4.35 3.68 -3.59
N LEU A 55 -4.38 4.99 -3.89
CA LEU A 55 -5.33 5.89 -3.21
C LEU A 55 -6.79 5.56 -3.55
N HIS A 56 -7.08 5.17 -4.80
CA HIS A 56 -8.42 4.77 -5.20
C HIS A 56 -8.83 3.46 -4.53
N PHE A 57 -7.91 2.48 -4.52
CA PHE A 57 -8.07 1.20 -3.82
C PHE A 57 -8.39 1.40 -2.34
N LEU A 58 -7.65 2.28 -1.65
CA LEU A 58 -7.83 2.50 -0.21
C LEU A 58 -9.12 3.27 0.13
N GLU A 59 -9.73 3.99 -0.81
CA GLU A 59 -11.06 4.56 -0.63
C GLU A 59 -12.15 3.51 -0.83
N ASN A 60 -12.03 2.69 -1.88
CA ASN A 60 -13.02 1.70 -2.29
C ASN A 60 -12.38 0.33 -2.58
N PRO A 61 -11.94 -0.42 -1.56
CA PRO A 61 -11.19 -1.67 -1.75
C PRO A 61 -12.00 -2.77 -2.44
N GLU A 62 -13.33 -2.70 -2.39
CA GLU A 62 -14.24 -3.64 -3.03
C GLU A 62 -14.48 -3.33 -4.52
N GLN A 63 -14.26 -2.08 -4.96
CA GLN A 63 -14.62 -1.64 -6.32
C GLN A 63 -13.52 -1.86 -7.35
N ASP A 64 -12.25 -1.93 -6.97
CA ASP A 64 -11.15 -2.12 -7.93
C ASP A 64 -11.27 -3.45 -8.69
N TRP A 65 -11.76 -4.50 -8.03
CA TRP A 65 -12.01 -5.81 -8.65
C TRP A 65 -13.09 -5.72 -9.74
N ILE A 66 -14.06 -4.82 -9.62
CA ILE A 66 -15.17 -4.69 -10.57
C ILE A 66 -14.67 -4.13 -11.91
N ILE A 67 -13.70 -3.21 -11.87
CA ILE A 67 -13.11 -2.60 -13.08
C ILE A 67 -12.35 -3.66 -13.89
N GLU A 68 -11.56 -4.52 -13.22
CA GLU A 68 -10.83 -5.60 -13.89
C GLU A 68 -11.78 -6.66 -14.46
N VAL A 69 -12.81 -7.05 -13.70
CA VAL A 69 -13.84 -7.98 -14.17
C VAL A 69 -14.58 -7.44 -15.38
N GLN A 70 -14.97 -6.16 -15.39
CA GLN A 70 -15.62 -5.55 -16.55
C GLN A 70 -14.70 -5.52 -17.76
N LYS A 71 -13.42 -5.17 -17.58
CA LYS A 71 -12.45 -5.08 -18.67
C LYS A 71 -12.17 -6.45 -19.29
N ILE A 72 -12.04 -7.50 -18.46
CA ILE A 72 -11.90 -8.89 -18.90
C ILE A 72 -13.18 -9.35 -19.63
N LYS A 73 -14.36 -9.04 -19.09
CA LYS A 73 -15.63 -9.36 -19.75
C LYS A 73 -15.71 -8.74 -21.14
N GLN A 74 -15.32 -7.47 -21.26
CA GLN A 74 -15.33 -6.75 -22.52
C GLN A 74 -14.35 -7.36 -23.53
N LEU A 75 -13.17 -7.80 -23.08
CA LEU A 75 -12.19 -8.51 -23.92
C LEU A 75 -12.65 -9.91 -24.35
N SER A 76 -13.43 -10.61 -23.52
CA SER A 76 -13.98 -11.94 -23.85
C SER A 76 -15.17 -11.91 -24.82
N LEU A 77 -15.74 -10.72 -25.06
CA LEU A 77 -16.89 -10.52 -25.95
C LEU A 77 -16.47 -10.11 -27.38
N PHE A 78 -15.16 -9.97 -27.63
CA PHE A 78 -14.55 -9.80 -28.94
C PHE A 78 -13.70 -11.02 -29.29
#